data_AF-A0A917MU55-F1
#
_entry.id   AF-A0A917MU55-F1
#
_cell.length_a   1.000
_cell.length_b   1.000
_cell.length_c   1.000
_cell.angle_alpha   90.00
_cell.angle_beta   90.00
_cell.angle_gamma   90.00
#
_symmetry.space_group_name_H-M   'P 1'
#
loop_
_entity.id
_entity.type
_entity.pdbx_description
1 polymer ?
#
loop_
_entity_poly.entity_id
_entity_poly.type
_entity_poly.pdbx_seq_one_letter_code
_entity_poly.pdbx_strand_id
1 'polypeptide(L)'
;MKQFLLLLCLAFPYTLPAQKDTSRQAINNREDSLLVQKSQQLQQMTALRIADSVRKAELEQQISSLRLTDNLKKTELLQELAILQRRDSIQLVQQKQKIDSLRRFVKGVPVIFFQDTLMVIYDRQGSFSPANGQQPLPKE
;
A
#
# COMPACT_ATOMS: atom_id res chain seq x y z
N MET A 1 -54.06 -17.75 49.45
CA MET A 1 -53.58 -17.84 48.05
C MET A 1 -52.94 -16.53 47.58
N LYS A 2 -51.90 -16.03 48.29
CA LYS A 2 -51.21 -14.77 47.97
C LYS A 2 -49.68 -14.88 47.95
N GLN A 3 -49.15 -16.05 48.32
CA GLN A 3 -47.71 -16.36 48.38
C GLN A 3 -47.20 -16.99 47.07
N PHE A 4 -48.09 -17.52 46.22
CA PHE A 4 -47.72 -18.12 44.94
C PHE A 4 -47.64 -17.09 43.80
N LEU A 5 -48.14 -15.87 44.01
CA LEU A 5 -48.12 -14.80 43.01
C LEU A 5 -46.75 -14.11 42.93
N LEU A 6 -45.93 -14.18 43.98
CA LEU A 6 -44.64 -13.47 44.04
C LEU A 6 -43.48 -14.27 43.42
N LEU A 7 -43.67 -15.58 43.21
CA LEU A 7 -42.67 -16.47 42.62
C LEU A 7 -42.73 -16.55 41.09
N LEU A 8 -43.77 -15.97 40.46
CA LEU A 8 -43.94 -15.98 39.00
C LEU A 8 -43.22 -14.81 38.29
N CYS A 9 -42.79 -13.78 39.01
CA CYS A 9 -42.04 -12.65 38.43
C CYS A 9 -40.53 -12.90 38.26
N LEU A 10 -39.98 -13.98 38.82
CA LEU A 10 -38.55 -14.29 38.78
C LEU A 10 -38.14 -15.22 37.62
N ALA A 11 -39.09 -15.69 36.81
CA ALA A 11 -38.85 -16.69 35.77
C ALA A 11 -38.91 -16.16 34.32
N PHE A 12 -38.86 -14.84 34.11
CA PHE A 12 -38.61 -14.28 32.78
C PHE A 12 -37.18 -13.75 32.73
N PRO A 13 -36.20 -14.50 32.18
CA PRO A 13 -34.96 -13.89 31.77
C PRO A 13 -35.29 -12.98 30.58
N TYR A 14 -35.34 -11.68 30.84
CA TYR A 14 -35.26 -10.67 29.78
C TYR A 14 -33.92 -10.90 29.06
N THR A 15 -33.96 -11.61 27.93
CA THR A 15 -32.86 -11.64 26.98
C THR A 15 -32.86 -10.29 26.29
N LEU A 16 -32.25 -9.31 26.95
CA LEU A 16 -31.84 -8.08 26.29
C LEU A 16 -30.79 -8.49 25.23
N PRO A 17 -31.03 -8.30 23.92
CA PRO A 17 -29.94 -8.42 22.97
C PRO A 17 -28.83 -7.45 23.38
N ALA A 18 -27.67 -8.01 23.74
CA ALA A 18 -26.45 -7.25 23.94
C ALA A 18 -26.21 -6.42 22.66
N GLN A 19 -26.14 -5.10 22.81
CA GLN A 19 -25.88 -4.19 21.72
C GLN A 19 -24.52 -4.55 21.09
N LYS A 20 -24.54 -5.17 19.91
CA LYS A 20 -23.34 -5.29 19.08
C LYS A 20 -22.97 -3.88 18.63
N ASP A 21 -21.74 -3.46 18.92
CA ASP A 21 -21.18 -2.18 18.50
C ASP A 21 -21.06 -2.08 16.97
N THR A 22 -22.17 -1.81 16.28
CA THR A 22 -22.22 -1.60 14.83
C THR A 22 -21.35 -0.42 14.39
N SER A 23 -21.11 0.54 15.29
CA SER A 23 -20.23 1.71 15.03
C SER A 23 -18.78 1.28 14.75
N ARG A 24 -18.22 0.35 15.54
CA ARG A 24 -16.86 -0.17 15.32
C ARG A 24 -16.77 -1.01 14.04
N GLN A 25 -17.78 -1.84 13.78
CA GLN A 25 -17.82 -2.66 12.56
C GLN A 25 -17.96 -1.80 11.29
N ALA A 26 -18.72 -0.71 11.33
CA ALA A 26 -18.87 0.22 10.21
C ALA A 26 -17.60 1.03 9.91
N ILE A 27 -16.79 1.36 10.92
CA ILE A 27 -15.50 2.05 10.76
C ILE A 27 -14.48 1.12 10.07
N ASN A 28 -14.35 -0.12 10.53
CA ASN A 28 -13.43 -1.10 9.95
C ASN A 28 -13.73 -1.35 8.46
N ASN A 29 -15.00 -1.49 8.10
CA ASN A 29 -15.40 -1.70 6.69
C ASN A 29 -15.05 -0.49 5.78
N ARG A 30 -15.08 0.74 6.32
CA ARG A 30 -14.69 1.95 5.56
C ARG A 30 -13.18 2.03 5.35
N GLU A 31 -12.40 1.68 6.36
CA GLU A 31 -10.93 1.62 6.23
C GLU A 31 -10.51 0.55 5.23
N ASP A 32 -11.09 -0.64 5.30
CA ASP A 32 -10.82 -1.75 4.37
C ASP A 32 -11.16 -1.38 2.91
N SER A 33 -12.30 -0.73 2.68
CA SER A 33 -12.69 -0.30 1.33
C SER A 33 -11.77 0.78 0.74
N LEU A 34 -11.29 1.73 1.57
CA LEU A 34 -10.29 2.71 1.14
C LEU A 34 -8.96 2.03 0.77
N LEU A 35 -8.53 1.05 1.56
CA LEU A 35 -7.31 0.29 1.28
C LEU A 35 -7.41 -0.48 -0.04
N VAL A 36 -8.55 -1.13 -0.30
CA VAL A 36 -8.83 -1.80 -1.57
C VAL A 36 -8.81 -0.80 -2.74
N GLN A 37 -9.41 0.37 -2.57
CA GLN A 37 -9.38 1.40 -3.62
C GLN A 37 -7.94 1.88 -3.90
N LYS A 38 -7.12 2.06 -2.85
CA LYS A 38 -5.71 2.46 -3.01
C LYS A 38 -4.87 1.37 -3.66
N SER A 39 -5.09 0.10 -3.31
CA SER A 39 -4.36 -1.01 -3.96
C SER A 39 -4.72 -1.12 -5.45
N GLN A 40 -6.00 -0.96 -5.80
CA GLN A 40 -6.45 -0.90 -7.20
C GLN A 40 -5.81 0.28 -7.95
N GLN A 41 -5.75 1.46 -7.33
CA GLN A 41 -5.09 2.62 -7.93
C GLN A 41 -3.60 2.32 -8.20
N LEU A 42 -2.90 1.68 -7.26
CA LEU A 42 -1.50 1.28 -7.46
C LEU A 42 -1.35 0.27 -8.61
N GLN A 43 -2.24 -0.72 -8.70
CA GLN A 43 -2.23 -1.69 -9.80
C GLN A 43 -2.41 -1.00 -11.16
N GLN A 44 -3.34 -0.06 -11.27
CA GLN A 44 -3.53 0.72 -12.49
C GLN A 44 -2.28 1.53 -12.85
N MET A 45 -1.65 2.18 -11.87
CA MET A 45 -0.39 2.90 -12.09
C MET A 45 0.74 1.97 -12.54
N THR A 46 0.83 0.75 -11.99
CA THR A 46 1.84 -0.23 -12.42
C THR A 46 1.58 -0.72 -13.84
N ALA A 47 0.32 -0.94 -14.24
CA ALA A 47 -0.03 -1.33 -15.59
C ALA A 47 0.33 -0.23 -16.60
N LEU A 48 0.03 1.03 -16.29
CA LEU A 48 0.43 2.18 -17.11
C LEU A 48 1.95 2.28 -17.26
N ARG A 49 2.71 2.08 -16.16
CA ARG A 49 4.18 2.07 -16.21
C ARG A 49 4.72 0.97 -17.11
N ILE A 50 4.12 -0.22 -17.09
CA ILE A 50 4.51 -1.33 -17.96
C ILE A 50 4.24 -0.97 -19.42
N ALA A 51 3.07 -0.40 -19.73
CA ALA A 51 2.73 0.06 -21.07
C ALA A 51 3.70 1.13 -21.58
N ASP A 52 4.05 2.12 -20.76
CA ASP A 52 5.05 3.16 -21.08
C ASP A 52 6.42 2.53 -21.39
N SER A 53 6.83 1.51 -20.62
CA SER A 53 8.09 0.78 -20.84
C SER A 53 8.09 -0.01 -22.17
N VAL A 54 6.95 -0.58 -22.56
CA VAL A 54 6.81 -1.28 -23.85
C VAL A 54 6.91 -0.27 -24.99
N ARG A 55 6.18 0.85 -24.91
CA ARG A 55 6.25 1.92 -25.91
C ARG A 55 7.68 2.45 -26.07
N LYS A 56 8.42 2.60 -24.98
CA LYS A 56 9.83 3.01 -25.01
C LYS A 56 10.67 2.02 -25.81
N ALA A 57 10.52 0.72 -25.56
CA ALA A 57 11.25 -0.32 -26.28
C ALA A 57 10.89 -0.35 -27.78
N GLU A 58 9.61 -0.14 -28.11
CA GLU A 58 9.16 -0.04 -29.50
C GLU A 58 9.77 1.18 -30.21
N LEU A 59 9.82 2.34 -29.56
CA LEU A 59 10.47 3.54 -30.12
C LEU A 59 11.96 3.31 -30.36
N GLU A 60 12.66 2.68 -29.41
CA GLU A 60 14.07 2.32 -29.56
C GLU A 60 14.29 1.34 -30.73
N GLN A 61 13.41 0.35 -30.88
CA GLN A 61 13.44 -0.58 -32.00
C GLN A 61 13.18 0.12 -33.35
N GLN A 62 12.20 1.02 -33.41
CA GLN A 62 11.92 1.81 -34.61
C GLN A 62 13.12 2.68 -34.99
N ILE A 63 13.75 3.36 -34.03
CA ILE A 63 14.96 4.16 -34.27
C ILE A 63 16.10 3.28 -34.80
N SER A 64 16.26 2.07 -34.27
CA SER A 64 17.31 1.14 -34.71
C SER A 64 17.09 0.56 -36.11
N SER A 65 15.83 0.43 -36.55
CA SER A 65 15.47 -0.12 -37.85
C SER A 65 15.41 0.92 -38.98
N LEU A 66 15.37 2.22 -38.64
CA LEU A 66 15.40 3.30 -39.62
C LEU A 66 16.75 3.41 -40.33
N ARG A 67 16.68 3.61 -41.65
CA ARG A 67 17.86 3.84 -42.49
C ARG A 67 18.35 5.28 -42.34
N LEU A 68 19.63 5.52 -42.64
CA LEU A 68 20.28 6.83 -42.54
C LEU A 68 19.64 7.93 -43.41
N THR A 69 18.81 7.55 -44.38
CA THR A 69 18.06 8.48 -45.25
C THR A 69 16.87 9.12 -44.54
N ASP A 70 16.34 8.48 -43.49
CA ASP A 70 15.11 8.89 -42.78
C ASP A 70 15.42 9.82 -41.59
N ASN A 71 16.31 10.79 -41.77
CA ASN A 71 16.80 11.64 -40.68
C ASN A 71 15.68 12.40 -39.96
N LEU A 72 14.68 12.91 -40.69
CA LEU A 72 13.53 13.63 -40.10
C LEU A 72 12.73 12.72 -39.16
N LYS A 73 12.40 11.50 -39.61
CA LYS A 73 11.64 10.52 -38.81
C LYS A 73 12.45 10.05 -37.61
N LYS A 74 13.77 9.87 -37.78
CA LYS A 74 14.67 9.53 -36.67
C LYS A 74 14.71 10.64 -35.61
N THR A 75 14.77 11.91 -36.02
CA THR A 75 14.76 13.03 -35.07
C THR A 75 13.44 13.14 -34.32
N GLU A 76 12.31 12.89 -34.97
CA GLU A 76 10.98 12.88 -34.35
C GLU A 76 10.88 11.79 -33.26
N LEU A 77 11.25 10.54 -33.58
CA LEU A 77 11.22 9.44 -32.62
C LEU A 77 12.18 9.66 -31.44
N LEU A 78 13.37 10.22 -31.70
CA LEU A 78 14.31 10.58 -30.63
C LEU A 78 13.75 11.68 -29.72
N GLN A 79 13.03 12.65 -30.28
CA GLN A 79 12.38 13.69 -29.50
C GLN A 79 11.25 13.11 -28.64
N GLU A 80 10.42 12.22 -29.19
CA GLU A 80 9.38 11.53 -28.43
C GLU A 80 9.98 10.72 -27.26
N LEU A 81 11.02 9.94 -27.54
CA LEU A 81 11.74 9.16 -26.52
C LEU A 81 12.32 10.07 -25.42
N ALA A 82 12.91 11.20 -25.79
CA ALA A 82 13.48 12.16 -24.83
C ALA A 82 12.40 12.81 -23.94
N ILE A 83 11.20 13.08 -24.48
CA ILE A 83 10.08 13.59 -23.70
C ILE A 83 9.63 12.57 -22.66
N LEU A 84 9.48 11.30 -23.07
CA LEU A 84 9.11 10.21 -22.16
C LEU A 84 10.15 10.04 -21.04
N GLN A 85 11.44 9.97 -21.39
CA GLN A 85 12.52 9.83 -20.42
C GLN A 85 12.58 11.00 -19.42
N ARG A 86 12.36 12.24 -19.89
CA ARG A 86 12.32 13.41 -19.01
C ARG A 86 11.16 13.33 -18.02
N ARG A 87 9.97 12.92 -18.48
CA ARG A 87 8.81 12.74 -17.61
C ARG A 87 9.09 11.71 -16.52
N ASP A 88 9.66 10.56 -16.89
CA ASP A 88 9.96 9.48 -15.96
C ASP A 88 11.00 9.90 -14.92
N SER A 89 12.03 10.64 -15.34
CA SER A 89 13.04 11.19 -14.43
C SER A 89 12.43 12.11 -13.38
N ILE A 90 11.54 13.03 -13.78
CA ILE A 90 10.85 13.93 -12.84
C ILE A 90 9.99 13.12 -11.86
N GLN A 91 9.23 12.14 -12.35
CA GLN A 91 8.41 11.28 -11.49
C GLN A 91 9.26 10.51 -10.48
N LEU A 92 10.40 9.97 -10.90
CA LEU A 92 11.32 9.24 -10.03
C LEU A 92 11.88 10.13 -8.91
N VAL A 93 12.29 11.36 -9.25
CA VAL A 93 12.76 12.34 -8.26
C VAL A 93 11.67 12.66 -7.24
N GLN A 94 10.44 12.91 -7.69
CA GLN A 94 9.30 13.19 -6.81
C GLN A 94 8.97 11.99 -5.91
N GLN A 95 8.96 10.77 -6.44
CA GLN A 95 8.75 9.55 -5.66
C GLN A 95 9.83 9.38 -4.61
N LYS A 96 11.10 9.58 -4.98
CA LYS A 96 12.22 9.51 -4.05
C LYS A 96 12.09 10.55 -2.93
N GLN A 97 11.79 11.81 -3.27
CA GLN A 97 11.56 12.87 -2.28
C GLN A 97 10.41 12.51 -1.33
N LYS A 98 9.33 11.93 -1.84
CA LYS A 98 8.21 11.46 -1.01
C LYS A 98 8.65 10.34 -0.07
N ILE A 99 9.37 9.35 -0.56
CA ILE A 99 9.90 8.25 0.27
C ILE A 99 10.84 8.79 1.35
N ASP A 100 11.77 9.68 0.98
CA ASP A 100 12.72 10.27 1.91
C ASP A 100 12.03 11.16 2.95
N SER A 101 10.93 11.84 2.58
CA SER A 101 10.08 12.54 3.53
C SER A 101 9.43 11.60 4.54
N LEU A 102 8.94 10.44 4.09
CA LEU A 102 8.32 9.43 4.97
C LEU A 102 9.37 8.80 5.89
N ARG A 103 10.56 8.49 5.37
CA ARG A 103 11.68 7.92 6.14
C ARG A 103 12.09 8.78 7.34
N ARG A 104 11.95 10.12 7.25
CA ARG A 104 12.24 11.01 8.39
C ARG A 104 11.32 10.77 9.59
N PHE A 105 10.13 10.21 9.38
CA PHE A 105 9.12 9.99 10.43
C PHE A 105 8.96 8.50 10.81
N VAL A 106 9.60 7.59 10.08
CA VAL A 106 9.50 6.13 10.32
C VAL A 106 10.78 5.64 11.00
N LYS A 107 10.64 4.97 12.15
CA LYS A 107 11.77 4.32 12.82
C LYS A 107 12.18 3.08 12.04
N GLY A 108 13.43 3.03 11.57
CA GLY A 108 14.01 1.86 10.92
C GLY A 108 14.86 1.03 11.88
N VAL A 109 14.90 -0.28 11.68
CA VAL A 109 15.75 -1.24 12.40
C VAL A 109 16.88 -1.70 11.46
N PRO A 110 18.15 -1.42 11.77
CA PRO A 110 19.28 -1.87 10.95
C PRO A 110 19.55 -3.36 11.13
N VAL A 111 19.79 -4.07 10.02
CA VAL A 111 20.29 -5.45 10.00
C VAL A 111 21.80 -5.39 9.87
N ILE A 112 22.49 -5.71 10.96
CA ILE A 112 23.94 -5.63 11.08
C ILE A 112 24.56 -7.02 10.88
N PHE A 113 25.59 -7.11 10.04
CA PHE A 113 26.36 -8.33 9.81
C PHE A 113 27.85 -8.02 9.84
N PHE A 114 28.62 -8.76 10.66
CA PHE A 114 30.06 -8.57 10.86
C PHE A 114 30.51 -7.09 10.95
N GLN A 115 29.76 -6.26 11.69
CA GLN A 115 30.02 -4.83 11.93
C GLN A 115 29.61 -3.84 10.81
N ASP A 116 28.98 -4.30 9.73
CA ASP A 116 28.39 -3.43 8.70
C ASP A 116 26.85 -3.54 8.66
N THR A 117 26.16 -2.47 8.28
CA THR A 117 24.70 -2.47 8.12
C THR A 117 24.34 -2.83 6.68
N LEU A 118 23.86 -4.05 6.47
CA LEU A 118 23.45 -4.53 5.14
C LEU A 118 22.19 -3.81 4.64
N MET A 119 21.18 -3.68 5.50
CA MET A 119 19.93 -3.00 5.18
C MET A 119 19.27 -2.40 6.42
N VAL A 120 18.36 -1.45 6.22
CA VAL A 120 17.48 -0.93 7.27
C VAL A 120 16.04 -1.32 6.93
N ILE A 121 15.40 -2.04 7.85
CA ILE A 121 13.99 -2.45 7.73
C ILE A 121 13.14 -1.34 8.33
N TYR A 122 12.19 -0.81 7.56
CA TYR A 122 11.24 0.20 8.02
C TYR A 122 9.89 -0.45 8.27
N ASP A 123 9.31 -0.22 9.44
CA ASP A 123 7.96 -0.71 9.74
C ASP A 123 6.89 0.17 9.06
N ARG A 124 5.77 -0.44 8.69
CA ARG A 124 4.66 0.24 8.02
C ARG A 124 3.90 1.06 9.08
N GLN A 125 4.10 2.38 9.10
CA GLN A 125 3.22 3.28 9.85
C GLN A 125 1.83 3.30 9.19
N GLY A 126 0.99 2.34 9.59
CA GLY A 126 -0.43 2.12 9.26
C GLY A 126 -1.01 1.20 10.34
N SER A 127 -2.32 0.95 10.37
CA SER A 127 -3.10 0.30 11.47
C SER A 127 -2.61 -1.08 11.98
N PHE A 128 -1.51 -1.60 11.46
CA PHE A 128 -0.76 -2.73 12.00
C PHE A 128 0.52 -2.25 12.69
N SER A 129 0.40 -1.46 13.77
CA SER A 129 1.34 -1.68 14.87
C SER A 129 0.91 -3.02 15.48
N PRO A 130 1.72 -4.09 15.48
CA PRO A 130 1.44 -5.26 16.29
C PRO A 130 1.52 -4.83 17.76
N ALA A 131 0.46 -4.21 18.27
CA ALA A 131 0.23 -4.14 19.69
C ALA A 131 0.09 -5.59 20.16
N ASN A 132 1.11 -6.05 20.86
CA ASN A 132 1.25 -7.33 21.56
C ASN A 132 1.61 -8.54 20.68
N GLY A 133 2.87 -8.58 20.26
CA GLY A 133 3.60 -9.81 19.91
C GLY A 133 4.53 -10.30 21.03
N GLN A 134 4.21 -10.05 22.30
CA GLN A 134 4.98 -10.55 23.46
C GLN A 134 4.03 -11.18 24.48
N GLN A 135 3.56 -12.39 24.17
CA GLN A 135 3.28 -13.37 25.20
C GLN A 135 4.55 -14.22 25.33
N PRO A 136 5.26 -14.20 26.47
CA PRO A 136 6.31 -15.17 26.72
C PRO A 136 5.65 -16.55 26.74
N LEU A 137 6.12 -17.44 25.87
CA LEU A 137 5.80 -18.86 25.92
C LEU A 137 6.10 -19.36 27.35
N PRO A 138 5.15 -20.01 28.03
CA PRO A 138 5.44 -20.63 29.31
C PRO A 138 6.49 -21.72 29.08
N LYS A 139 7.62 -21.59 29.76
CA LYS A 139 8.50 -22.73 30.00
C LYS A 139 7.88 -23.50 31.15
N GLU A 140 7.30 -24.66 30.83
CA GLU A 140 7.40 -25.98 31.49
C GLU A 140 6.28 -26.90 30.99
#